data_AF-A0A8C4MDY2-F1
#
_entry.id   AF-A0A8C4MDY2-F1
#
_cell.length_a   1.000
_cell.length_b   1.000
_cell.length_c   1.000
_cell.angle_alpha   90.00
_cell.angle_beta   90.00
_cell.angle_gamma   90.00
#
_symmetry.space_group_name_H-M   'P 1'
#
loop_
_entity.id
_entity.type
_entity.pdbx_description
1 polymer ?
#
loop_
_entity_poly.entity_id
_entity_poly.type
_entity_poly.pdbx_seq_one_letter_code
_entity_poly.pdbx_strand_id
1 'polypeptide(L)'
;LAPRPLPPTPTRGPTSTAADSSPPSPALGLAGPSRGAAGPEPVHGKKLFLRFDPDEEIGSSGNNPLPESLQKGERKEEAGDQKQALGPNNQNTDQPSQSWELVVPGGEDASECLGGDGPAGGAERWLQVRFGLFGSIWVNEFSRAKKANKRGDWRDPVPRLVLHFGGGGFLAFYNCQMSWSSSPVVRPTSDILSEKFHRGQALEALGQEQPVCYTLLDQRYFSGLGNIIKNEALYRAGIHPLSLGSLLSPPRLEVLLDHVVEFSADWLQGKFQGKQQHTQIYQKEQCPAGHQVMKEAFGPPGGFQRLTWWCPQCQPRLPPSEPEQVQLP
;
A
#
# COMPACT_ATOMS: atom_id res chain seq x y z
N LEU A 1 49.28 8.43 55.13
CA LEU A 1 47.95 9.06 55.02
C LEU A 1 47.09 8.17 54.12
N ALA A 2 46.03 7.62 54.70
CA ALA A 2 45.27 6.47 54.21
C ALA A 2 44.52 6.72 52.88
N PRO A 3 44.23 5.66 52.10
CA PRO A 3 43.50 5.75 50.84
C PRO A 3 41.99 6.00 51.04
N ARG A 4 41.41 6.75 50.09
CA ARG A 4 39.97 7.03 49.98
C ARG A 4 39.12 5.75 49.80
N PRO A 5 37.89 5.71 50.34
CA PRO A 5 37.03 4.53 50.25
C PRO A 5 36.40 4.37 48.86
N LEU A 6 36.31 3.11 48.42
CA LEU A 6 35.58 2.66 47.24
C LEU A 6 34.05 2.72 47.47
N PRO A 7 33.24 3.00 46.43
CA PRO A 7 31.78 2.88 46.51
C PRO A 7 31.33 1.40 46.48
N PRO A 8 30.16 1.07 47.06
CA PRO A 8 29.75 -0.31 47.26
C PRO A 8 29.28 -1.00 45.97
N THR A 9 29.69 -2.26 45.83
CA THR A 9 29.20 -3.22 44.84
C THR A 9 27.73 -3.58 45.09
N PRO A 10 26.86 -3.64 44.06
CA PRO A 10 25.48 -4.09 44.23
C PRO A 10 25.41 -5.61 44.42
N THR A 11 24.80 -6.02 45.52
CA THR A 11 24.46 -7.39 45.89
C THR A 11 23.36 -7.95 44.98
N ARG A 12 23.60 -9.17 44.49
CA ARG A 12 22.72 -9.96 43.63
C ARG A 12 21.64 -10.62 44.50
N GLY A 13 20.39 -10.19 44.36
CA GLY A 13 19.21 -10.83 44.94
C GLY A 13 18.59 -11.89 43.99
N PRO A 14 17.78 -12.82 44.51
CA PRO A 14 17.51 -14.11 43.87
C PRO A 14 16.49 -14.05 42.73
N THR A 15 16.69 -14.99 41.81
CA THR A 15 15.86 -15.38 40.66
C THR A 15 14.41 -15.65 41.03
N SER A 16 13.50 -14.88 40.44
CA SER A 16 12.07 -15.21 40.31
C SER A 16 11.81 -15.72 38.90
N THR A 17 11.67 -17.05 38.79
CA THR A 17 11.08 -17.75 37.65
C THR A 17 9.64 -17.28 37.44
N ALA A 18 9.41 -16.42 36.44
CA ALA A 18 8.08 -16.13 35.92
C ALA A 18 7.81 -17.06 34.75
N ALA A 19 6.71 -17.81 34.88
CA ALA A 19 6.25 -18.83 33.95
C ALA A 19 5.95 -18.26 32.56
N ASP A 20 6.43 -19.01 31.58
CA ASP A 20 6.11 -18.96 30.17
C ASP A 20 4.60 -19.13 29.98
N SER A 21 3.93 -18.08 29.52
CA SER A 21 2.58 -18.15 28.98
C SER A 21 2.45 -17.13 27.84
N SER A 22 3.14 -17.44 26.74
CA SER A 22 2.89 -16.82 25.45
C SER A 22 1.52 -17.27 24.94
N PRO A 23 0.54 -16.37 24.70
CA PRO A 23 -0.71 -16.75 24.07
C PRO A 23 -0.44 -17.13 22.61
N PRO A 24 -1.12 -18.14 22.04
CA PRO A 24 -0.92 -18.53 20.65
C PRO A 24 -1.30 -17.37 19.74
N SER A 25 -0.39 -17.00 18.84
CA SER A 25 -0.68 -16.07 17.76
C SER A 25 -1.85 -16.61 16.95
N PRO A 26 -2.92 -15.83 16.70
CA PRO A 26 -3.95 -16.28 15.78
C PRO A 26 -3.33 -16.28 14.38
N ALA A 27 -3.12 -17.47 13.84
CA ALA A 27 -2.87 -17.64 12.42
C ALA A 27 -4.08 -17.05 11.69
N LEU A 28 -3.92 -15.84 11.14
CA LEU A 28 -4.83 -15.27 10.16
C LEU A 28 -4.73 -16.13 8.90
N GLY A 29 -5.52 -17.20 8.88
CA GLY A 29 -5.86 -17.91 7.66
C GLY A 29 -6.66 -16.97 6.78
N LEU A 30 -5.96 -16.22 5.92
CA LEU A 30 -6.55 -15.80 4.66
C LEU A 30 -6.91 -17.11 3.96
N ALA A 31 -8.20 -17.45 3.98
CA ALA A 31 -8.71 -18.57 3.21
C ALA A 31 -8.27 -18.36 1.76
N GLY A 32 -7.28 -19.13 1.33
CA GLY A 32 -6.92 -19.22 -0.07
C GLY A 32 -8.15 -19.68 -0.86
N PRO A 33 -8.25 -19.30 -2.14
CA PRO A 33 -9.35 -19.76 -2.96
C PRO A 33 -9.38 -21.29 -2.94
N SER A 34 -10.57 -21.84 -2.71
CA SER A 34 -10.87 -23.26 -2.88
C SER A 34 -10.23 -23.76 -4.18
N ARG A 35 -9.46 -24.87 -4.10
CA ARG A 35 -8.78 -25.54 -5.22
C ARG A 35 -9.67 -25.53 -6.47
N GLY A 36 -9.33 -24.72 -7.47
CA GLY A 36 -10.01 -24.73 -8.76
C GLY A 36 -9.85 -23.48 -9.64
N ALA A 37 -9.66 -22.29 -9.08
CA ALA A 37 -9.46 -21.07 -9.87
C ALA A 37 -8.32 -20.24 -9.30
N ALA A 38 -7.17 -20.20 -10.00
CA ALA A 38 -6.09 -19.28 -9.67
C ALA A 38 -6.57 -17.85 -9.99
N GLY A 39 -7.17 -17.19 -9.00
CA GLY A 39 -7.41 -15.75 -9.06
C GLY A 39 -6.09 -14.99 -9.21
N PRO A 40 -6.12 -13.76 -9.76
CA PRO A 40 -4.92 -12.94 -9.87
C PRO A 40 -4.30 -12.70 -8.49
N GLU A 41 -2.97 -12.68 -8.42
CA GLU A 41 -2.27 -12.38 -7.17
C GLU A 41 -2.77 -11.03 -6.61
N PRO A 42 -3.08 -10.96 -5.30
CA PRO A 42 -3.70 -9.78 -4.71
C PRO A 42 -2.74 -8.57 -4.69
N VAL A 43 -1.43 -8.79 -4.84
CA VAL A 43 -0.43 -7.72 -4.83
C VAL A 43 0.44 -7.82 -6.08
N HIS A 44 0.60 -6.70 -6.78
CA HIS A 44 1.43 -6.62 -7.97
C HIS A 44 1.97 -5.21 -8.17
N GLY A 45 3.28 -5.05 -8.38
CA GLY A 45 3.88 -3.75 -8.69
C GLY A 45 3.55 -2.64 -7.67
N LYS A 46 3.60 -2.96 -6.37
CA LYS A 46 3.19 -2.10 -5.23
C LYS A 46 1.70 -1.70 -5.20
N LYS A 47 0.84 -2.42 -5.93
CA LYS A 47 -0.61 -2.24 -5.92
C LYS A 47 -1.24 -3.44 -5.22
N LEU A 48 -2.21 -3.18 -4.34
CA LEU A 48 -3.07 -4.19 -3.73
C LEU A 48 -4.43 -4.15 -4.43
N PHE A 49 -4.98 -5.32 -4.76
CA PHE A 49 -6.28 -5.46 -5.39
C PHE A 49 -7.21 -6.22 -4.45
N LEU A 50 -8.34 -5.60 -4.12
CA LEU A 50 -9.38 -6.17 -3.28
C LEU A 50 -10.63 -6.40 -4.12
N ARG A 51 -11.18 -7.61 -4.08
CA ARG A 51 -12.43 -7.94 -4.77
C ARG A 51 -13.59 -7.86 -3.79
N PHE A 52 -14.65 -7.18 -4.19
CA PHE A 52 -15.92 -7.11 -3.47
C PHE A 52 -16.98 -7.77 -4.35
N ASP A 53 -17.45 -8.93 -3.93
CA ASP A 53 -18.65 -9.54 -4.52
C ASP A 53 -19.83 -9.17 -3.62
N PRO A 54 -20.98 -8.75 -4.20
CA PRO A 54 -22.20 -8.63 -3.42
C PRO A 54 -22.54 -10.02 -2.85
N ASP A 55 -23.05 -10.05 -1.62
CA ASP A 55 -23.56 -11.29 -1.04
C ASP A 55 -24.61 -11.87 -1.99
N GLU A 56 -24.39 -13.10 -2.46
CA GLU A 56 -25.44 -13.88 -3.12
C GLU A 56 -26.42 -14.38 -2.04
N GLU A 57 -27.15 -13.46 -1.41
CA GLU A 57 -28.30 -13.86 -0.59
C GLU A 57 -29.47 -14.24 -1.50
N ILE A 58 -29.67 -15.56 -1.61
CA ILE A 58 -30.92 -16.28 -1.87
C ILE A 58 -31.81 -15.70 -3.00
N GLY A 59 -31.67 -16.29 -4.19
CA GLY A 59 -32.71 -16.27 -5.20
C GLY A 59 -33.94 -17.06 -4.71
N SER A 60 -35.08 -16.37 -4.68
CA SER A 60 -36.40 -16.92 -4.43
C SER A 60 -36.83 -17.94 -5.49
N SER A 61 -37.36 -19.09 -5.07
CA SER A 61 -38.50 -19.74 -5.73
C SER A 61 -39.09 -20.87 -4.90
N GLY A 62 -40.40 -20.84 -4.70
CA GLY A 62 -41.17 -22.01 -4.27
C GLY A 62 -42.39 -21.70 -3.42
N ASN A 63 -43.34 -20.95 -3.99
CA ASN A 63 -44.73 -21.01 -3.53
C ASN A 63 -45.20 -22.48 -3.48
N ASN A 64 -45.76 -22.91 -2.35
CA ASN A 64 -46.97 -23.73 -2.33
C ASN A 64 -47.55 -23.86 -0.91
N PRO A 65 -48.85 -24.20 -0.78
CA PRO A 65 -49.81 -23.34 -0.09
C PRO A 65 -50.13 -23.80 1.33
N LEU A 66 -50.71 -22.86 2.08
CA LEU A 66 -51.34 -23.06 3.37
C LEU A 66 -52.37 -24.21 3.31
N PRO A 67 -52.41 -25.16 4.26
CA PRO A 67 -53.55 -26.06 4.42
C PRO A 67 -54.65 -25.40 5.29
N GLU A 68 -55.88 -25.46 4.80
CA GLU A 68 -57.10 -24.95 5.43
C GLU A 68 -57.57 -25.73 6.68
N SER A 69 -58.05 -24.94 7.65
CA SER A 69 -59.23 -25.14 8.51
C SER A 69 -59.24 -26.23 9.59
N LEU A 70 -59.66 -25.85 10.81
CA LEU A 70 -60.87 -26.38 11.47
C LEU A 70 -61.19 -25.63 12.79
N GLN A 71 -62.24 -24.79 12.70
CA GLN A 71 -63.30 -24.48 13.68
C GLN A 71 -63.03 -24.36 15.20
N LYS A 72 -63.47 -23.21 15.74
CA LYS A 72 -64.59 -23.08 16.71
C LYS A 72 -64.22 -22.29 17.98
N GLY A 73 -64.93 -21.18 18.21
CA GLY A 73 -64.96 -20.46 19.49
C GLY A 73 -65.41 -19.01 19.36
N GLU A 74 -66.72 -18.79 19.28
CA GLU A 74 -67.38 -17.48 19.26
C GLU A 74 -67.41 -16.77 20.63
N ARG A 75 -67.73 -15.46 20.57
CA ARG A 75 -68.27 -14.53 21.60
C ARG A 75 -67.21 -13.78 22.44
N LYS A 76 -67.35 -12.49 22.75
CA LYS A 76 -68.48 -11.55 22.69
C LYS A 76 -67.95 -10.10 22.78
N GLU A 77 -68.77 -9.17 22.31
CA GLU A 77 -68.70 -7.70 22.41
C GLU A 77 -68.44 -7.17 23.83
N GLU A 78 -67.85 -5.97 23.95
CA GLU A 78 -68.60 -4.74 24.30
C GLU A 78 -67.69 -3.50 24.37
N ALA A 79 -68.24 -2.38 23.89
CA ALA A 79 -67.70 -1.03 23.97
C ALA A 79 -68.14 -0.34 25.28
N GLY A 80 -67.31 0.56 25.81
CA GLY A 80 -67.65 1.40 26.96
C GLY A 80 -66.80 2.66 27.03
N ASP A 81 -67.41 3.77 26.64
CA ASP A 81 -66.92 5.15 26.64
C ASP A 81 -66.99 5.78 28.06
N GLN A 82 -66.05 6.68 28.42
CA GLN A 82 -66.31 7.94 29.18
C GLN A 82 -65.05 8.74 29.62
N LYS A 83 -64.94 9.95 29.03
CA LYS A 83 -64.75 11.31 29.63
C LYS A 83 -63.58 11.71 30.57
N GLN A 84 -62.79 12.66 30.04
CA GLN A 84 -62.42 14.03 30.51
C GLN A 84 -61.97 14.31 31.96
N ALA A 85 -60.80 14.97 32.11
CA ALA A 85 -60.62 16.25 32.83
C ALA A 85 -59.23 16.90 32.58
N LEU A 86 -59.16 18.21 32.82
CA LEU A 86 -58.15 19.22 32.43
C LEU A 86 -56.85 19.25 33.28
N GLY A 87 -55.79 19.89 32.75
CA GLY A 87 -54.45 20.09 33.34
C GLY A 87 -54.36 21.09 34.53
N PRO A 88 -53.22 21.78 34.85
CA PRO A 88 -52.00 21.98 34.05
C PRO A 88 -50.63 21.94 34.81
N ASN A 89 -49.55 22.08 34.03
CA ASN A 89 -48.32 22.87 34.27
C ASN A 89 -47.02 22.24 34.84
N ASN A 90 -46.00 22.33 33.96
CA ASN A 90 -44.58 22.66 34.14
C ASN A 90 -43.54 21.69 34.76
N GLN A 91 -42.55 21.39 33.89
CA GLN A 91 -41.09 21.34 34.11
C GLN A 91 -40.53 20.15 34.93
N ASN A 92 -39.43 19.47 34.58
CA ASN A 92 -38.52 19.43 33.42
C ASN A 92 -37.54 18.28 33.75
N THR A 93 -37.53 17.15 33.04
CA THR A 93 -36.47 16.13 33.21
C THR A 93 -36.29 15.26 31.96
N ASP A 94 -35.01 15.00 31.66
CA ASP A 94 -34.42 13.87 30.94
C ASP A 94 -34.39 13.82 29.38
N GLN A 95 -33.13 13.69 28.90
CA GLN A 95 -32.61 13.29 27.58
C GLN A 95 -33.01 11.83 27.18
N PRO A 96 -32.56 11.25 26.03
CA PRO A 96 -31.90 11.78 24.82
C PRO A 96 -32.56 11.32 23.49
N SER A 97 -32.11 11.86 22.34
CA SER A 97 -31.68 11.13 21.12
C SER A 97 -32.07 11.81 19.79
N GLN A 98 -31.15 11.67 18.83
CA GLN A 98 -31.31 11.66 17.36
C GLN A 98 -30.96 12.92 16.53
N SER A 99 -29.96 12.66 15.66
CA SER A 99 -29.85 13.08 14.25
C SER A 99 -29.42 14.51 13.96
N TRP A 100 -28.16 14.67 13.50
CA TRP A 100 -27.73 15.84 12.75
C TRP A 100 -27.61 15.47 11.27
N GLU A 101 -28.46 16.09 10.48
CA GLU A 101 -28.48 16.05 9.02
C GLU A 101 -27.27 16.79 8.43
N LEU A 102 -26.79 16.29 7.29
CA LEU A 102 -25.65 16.80 6.55
C LEU A 102 -26.09 18.01 5.71
N VAL A 103 -25.64 19.22 6.05
CA VAL A 103 -25.80 20.43 5.22
C VAL A 103 -24.52 20.63 4.39
N VAL A 104 -24.67 20.66 3.07
CA VAL A 104 -23.63 21.00 2.09
C VAL A 104 -23.82 22.46 1.65
N PRO A 105 -22.79 23.32 1.68
CA PRO A 105 -22.80 24.56 0.91
C PRO A 105 -22.18 24.34 -0.47
N GLY A 106 -22.91 24.76 -1.49
CA GLY A 106 -22.54 24.65 -2.90
C GLY A 106 -21.54 25.69 -3.39
N GLY A 107 -21.03 25.39 -4.59
CA GLY A 107 -20.28 26.27 -5.48
C GLY A 107 -20.24 25.62 -6.86
N GLU A 108 -20.95 26.24 -7.80
CA GLU A 108 -21.11 25.95 -9.24
C GLU A 108 -19.73 25.90 -9.93
N ASP A 109 -19.41 25.19 -11.01
CA ASP A 109 -20.04 24.87 -12.32
C ASP A 109 -19.09 23.78 -12.91
N ALA A 110 -19.44 22.68 -13.57
CA ALA A 110 -20.31 22.52 -14.73
C ALA A 110 -20.75 21.04 -14.85
N SER A 111 -22.01 20.89 -15.24
CA SER A 111 -22.75 19.65 -15.48
C SER A 111 -22.43 19.06 -16.85
N GLU A 112 -22.10 17.77 -16.90
CA GLU A 112 -22.59 16.87 -17.96
C GLU A 112 -23.17 15.62 -17.30
N CYS A 113 -24.50 15.62 -17.15
CA CYS A 113 -25.28 14.45 -16.77
C CYS A 113 -25.69 13.68 -18.02
N LEU A 114 -25.32 12.41 -18.10
CA LEU A 114 -26.10 11.31 -18.69
C LEU A 114 -25.67 10.07 -17.89
N GLY A 115 -26.50 9.23 -17.30
CA GLY A 115 -27.93 8.95 -17.39
C GLY A 115 -28.07 7.53 -16.81
N GLY A 116 -29.11 7.28 -16.02
CA GLY A 116 -29.31 5.98 -15.39
C GLY A 116 -29.54 4.87 -16.41
N ASP A 117 -28.77 3.80 -16.29
CA ASP A 117 -29.11 2.45 -16.72
C ASP A 117 -28.45 1.48 -15.73
N GLY A 118 -29.24 0.55 -15.18
CA GLY A 118 -28.73 -0.46 -14.26
C GLY A 118 -27.68 -1.35 -14.93
N PRO A 119 -26.58 -1.74 -14.26
CA PRO A 119 -25.48 -2.40 -14.96
C PRO A 119 -25.80 -3.89 -15.16
N ALA A 120 -26.42 -4.22 -16.28
CA ALA A 120 -26.19 -5.52 -16.91
C ALA A 120 -24.80 -5.50 -17.54
N GLY A 121 -23.84 -6.21 -16.92
CA GLY A 121 -22.56 -6.57 -17.56
C GLY A 121 -21.30 -5.98 -16.93
N GLY A 122 -21.00 -6.38 -15.68
CA GLY A 122 -19.66 -6.24 -15.08
C GLY A 122 -19.49 -5.04 -14.14
N ALA A 123 -20.21 -5.03 -13.02
CA ALA A 123 -19.99 -4.05 -11.95
C ALA A 123 -18.50 -3.97 -11.58
N GLU A 124 -18.00 -2.76 -11.31
CA GLU A 124 -16.63 -2.54 -10.84
C GLU A 124 -16.44 -3.21 -9.48
N ARG A 125 -15.92 -4.45 -9.50
CA ARG A 125 -15.77 -5.30 -8.30
C ARG A 125 -14.39 -5.23 -7.67
N TRP A 126 -13.45 -4.54 -8.31
CA TRP A 126 -12.05 -4.52 -7.88
C TRP A 126 -11.63 -3.13 -7.41
N LEU A 127 -11.34 -3.01 -6.12
CA LEU A 127 -10.69 -1.84 -5.55
C LEU A 127 -9.18 -2.00 -5.66
N GLN A 128 -8.57 -1.15 -6.48
CA GLN A 128 -7.12 -1.02 -6.56
C GLN A 128 -6.64 -0.01 -5.52
N VAL A 129 -5.73 -0.42 -4.65
CA VAL A 129 -5.07 0.42 -3.65
C VAL A 129 -3.60 0.59 -4.01
N ARG A 130 -3.14 1.84 -4.14
CA ARG A 130 -1.74 2.20 -4.39
C ARG A 130 -1.16 2.88 -3.18
N PHE A 131 -0.11 2.32 -2.61
CA PHE A 131 0.56 2.90 -1.45
C PHE A 131 1.58 3.96 -1.89
N GLY A 132 1.45 5.17 -1.34
CA GLY A 132 2.44 6.23 -1.52
C GLY A 132 3.70 6.00 -0.68
N LEU A 133 4.53 7.05 -0.54
CA LEU A 133 5.79 6.98 0.21
C LEU A 133 5.64 6.53 1.68
N PHE A 134 4.50 6.89 2.30
CA PHE A 134 4.17 6.55 3.68
C PHE A 134 2.86 5.76 3.79
N GLY A 135 2.50 5.06 2.71
CA GLY A 135 1.33 4.20 2.68
C GLY A 135 1.47 3.04 3.65
N SER A 136 0.41 2.73 4.40
CA SER A 136 0.40 1.57 5.30
C SER A 136 -1.00 0.99 5.44
N ILE A 137 -1.05 -0.28 5.84
CA ILE A 137 -2.26 -1.00 6.21
C ILE A 137 -2.06 -1.55 7.63
N TRP A 138 -3.08 -1.45 8.45
CA TRP A 138 -3.11 -1.94 9.83
C TRP A 138 -4.26 -2.91 10.01
N VAL A 139 -4.05 -3.95 10.81
CA VAL A 139 -5.04 -4.98 11.11
C VAL A 139 -5.48 -4.82 12.55
N ASN A 140 -6.78 -4.63 12.76
CA ASN A 140 -7.42 -4.49 14.08
C ASN A 140 -6.87 -3.36 14.97
N GLU A 141 -6.11 -2.43 14.39
CA GLU A 141 -5.49 -1.32 15.10
C GLU A 141 -5.48 -0.06 14.25
N PHE A 142 -5.46 1.10 14.92
CA PHE A 142 -5.24 2.40 14.27
C PHE A 142 -3.81 2.90 14.54
N SER A 143 -3.19 3.45 13.49
CA SER A 143 -1.87 4.06 13.58
C SER A 143 -1.90 5.29 14.50
N ARG A 144 -0.83 5.48 15.28
CA ARG A 144 -0.69 6.59 16.24
C ARG A 144 0.43 7.54 15.85
N ALA A 145 0.30 8.80 16.26
CA ALA A 145 1.31 9.83 16.05
C ALA A 145 2.63 9.44 16.73
N LYS A 146 3.70 9.36 15.95
CA LYS A 146 5.07 9.09 16.46
C LYS A 146 5.85 10.36 16.78
N LYS A 147 5.38 11.50 16.28
CA LYS A 147 5.99 12.83 16.49
C LYS A 147 4.93 13.91 16.35
N ALA A 148 5.16 15.04 17.01
CA ALA A 148 4.36 16.24 16.83
C ALA A 148 4.43 16.76 15.38
N ASN A 149 3.35 17.38 14.92
CA ASN A 149 3.33 18.11 13.66
C ASN A 149 4.22 19.38 13.75
N LYS A 150 4.39 20.11 12.64
CA LYS A 150 5.20 21.35 12.62
C LYS A 150 4.71 22.45 13.58
N ARG A 151 3.46 22.34 14.07
CA ARG A 151 2.84 23.28 15.02
C ARG A 151 2.96 22.81 16.48
N GLY A 152 3.57 21.64 16.73
CA GLY A 152 3.70 21.06 18.07
C GLY A 152 2.54 20.17 18.49
N ASP A 153 1.47 20.05 17.69
CA ASP A 153 0.33 19.21 18.04
C ASP A 153 0.60 17.74 17.75
N TRP A 154 0.15 16.89 18.67
CA TRP A 154 0.08 15.45 18.47
C TRP A 154 -1.29 15.11 17.88
N ARG A 155 -1.30 14.71 16.60
CA ARG A 155 -2.51 14.27 15.92
C ARG A 155 -2.27 12.93 15.26
N ASP A 156 -3.10 11.96 15.63
CA ASP A 156 -3.07 10.64 15.01
C ASP A 156 -3.41 10.76 13.52
N PRO A 157 -2.77 9.96 12.65
CA PRO A 157 -3.11 9.92 11.25
C PRO A 157 -4.56 9.45 11.07
N VAL A 158 -5.27 10.03 10.10
CA VAL A 158 -6.64 9.63 9.76
C VAL A 158 -6.59 8.58 8.65
N PRO A 159 -7.24 7.40 8.82
CA PRO A 159 -7.31 6.40 7.77
C PRO A 159 -8.14 6.91 6.59
N ARG A 160 -7.75 6.51 5.38
CA ARG A 160 -8.48 6.83 4.14
C ARG A 160 -9.61 5.85 3.85
N LEU A 161 -9.50 4.62 4.36
CA LEU A 161 -10.51 3.57 4.27
C LEU A 161 -10.37 2.67 5.50
N VAL A 162 -11.50 2.30 6.08
CA VAL A 162 -11.56 1.26 7.10
C VAL A 162 -12.57 0.21 6.63
N LEU A 163 -12.13 -1.04 6.53
CA LEU A 163 -13.00 -2.17 6.17
C LEU A 163 -13.27 -2.97 7.43
N HIS A 164 -14.53 -3.03 7.86
CA HIS A 164 -14.97 -3.84 8.99
C HIS A 164 -15.48 -5.20 8.49
N PHE A 165 -15.17 -6.26 9.23
CA PHE A 165 -15.61 -7.62 8.93
C PHE A 165 -16.60 -8.10 10.00
N GLY A 166 -17.51 -9.02 9.63
CA GLY A 166 -18.56 -9.52 10.53
C GLY A 166 -18.06 -10.15 11.84
N GLY A 167 -16.80 -10.61 11.88
CA GLY A 167 -16.13 -11.09 13.09
C GLY A 167 -15.59 -10.00 14.03
N GLY A 168 -15.92 -8.72 13.80
CA GLY A 168 -15.47 -7.58 14.61
C GLY A 168 -14.05 -7.07 14.29
N GLY A 169 -13.31 -7.76 13.42
CA GLY A 169 -12.01 -7.30 12.92
C GLY A 169 -12.15 -6.16 11.89
N PHE A 170 -11.05 -5.44 11.64
CA PHE A 170 -10.99 -4.41 10.60
C PHE A 170 -9.61 -4.24 9.97
N LEU A 171 -9.58 -3.69 8.75
CA LEU A 171 -8.38 -3.21 8.07
C LEU A 171 -8.43 -1.69 7.94
N ALA A 172 -7.39 -0.98 8.37
CA ALA A 172 -7.27 0.47 8.23
C ALA A 172 -6.15 0.85 7.24
N PHE A 173 -6.50 1.61 6.20
CA PHE A 173 -5.60 2.00 5.12
C PHE A 173 -5.21 3.48 5.25
N TYR A 174 -3.92 3.79 5.17
CA TYR A 174 -3.38 5.14 5.31
C TYR A 174 -2.54 5.55 4.11
N ASN A 175 -2.52 6.86 3.78
CA ASN A 175 -1.65 7.46 2.76
C ASN A 175 -1.59 6.69 1.42
N CYS A 176 -2.74 6.23 0.96
CA CYS A 176 -2.91 5.49 -0.29
C CYS A 176 -3.87 6.22 -1.24
N GLN A 177 -3.80 5.84 -2.51
CA GLN A 177 -4.77 6.22 -3.53
C GLN A 177 -5.61 4.98 -3.84
N MET A 178 -6.91 5.16 -4.03
CA MET A 178 -7.82 4.08 -4.39
C MET A 178 -8.53 4.40 -5.70
N SER A 179 -8.77 3.38 -6.51
CA SER A 179 -9.58 3.47 -7.73
C SER A 179 -10.32 2.16 -7.96
N TRP A 180 -11.58 2.24 -8.38
CA TRP A 180 -12.36 1.08 -8.79
C TRP A 180 -11.99 0.63 -10.21
N SER A 181 -12.22 -0.64 -10.48
CA SER A 181 -11.97 -1.27 -11.77
C SER A 181 -12.85 -2.50 -11.95
N SER A 182 -13.18 -2.83 -13.19
CA SER A 182 -13.91 -4.04 -13.56
C SER A 182 -13.05 -5.30 -13.46
N SER A 183 -11.73 -5.16 -13.63
CA SER A 183 -10.76 -6.26 -13.50
C SER A 183 -9.40 -5.76 -12.99
N PRO A 184 -8.61 -6.60 -12.31
CA PRO A 184 -7.29 -6.21 -11.86
C PRO A 184 -6.33 -6.27 -13.05
N VAL A 185 -5.88 -5.10 -13.51
CA VAL A 185 -4.84 -5.01 -14.54
C VAL A 185 -3.49 -5.35 -13.92
N VAL A 186 -3.16 -6.64 -13.95
CA VAL A 186 -1.88 -7.22 -13.51
C VAL A 186 -1.04 -7.51 -14.75
N ARG A 187 0.22 -7.09 -14.76
CA ARG A 187 1.19 -7.40 -15.83
C ARG A 187 2.41 -8.11 -15.22
N PRO A 188 2.30 -9.42 -14.89
CA PRO A 188 3.36 -10.20 -14.23
C PRO A 188 4.72 -10.07 -14.93
N THR A 189 4.70 -9.94 -16.25
CA THR A 189 5.88 -9.73 -17.09
C THR A 189 6.67 -8.46 -16.77
N SER A 190 6.07 -7.46 -16.14
CA SER A 190 6.72 -6.21 -15.76
C SER A 190 7.05 -6.11 -14.27
N ASP A 191 6.60 -7.04 -13.43
CA ASP A 191 6.89 -7.00 -11.99
C ASP A 191 8.22 -7.66 -11.70
N ILE A 192 9.16 -6.87 -11.17
CA ILE A 192 10.55 -7.26 -10.94
C ILE A 192 10.73 -8.40 -9.94
N LEU A 193 9.70 -8.70 -9.13
CA LEU A 193 9.71 -9.81 -8.18
C LEU A 193 8.84 -10.99 -8.61
N SER A 194 8.16 -10.90 -9.75
CA SER A 194 7.38 -12.02 -10.28
C SER A 194 8.29 -13.05 -10.94
N GLU A 195 8.02 -14.33 -10.75
CA GLU A 195 8.67 -15.42 -11.50
C GLU A 195 8.46 -15.29 -13.02
N LYS A 196 7.39 -14.59 -13.43
CA LYS A 196 7.05 -14.34 -14.84
C LYS A 196 7.70 -13.07 -15.38
N PHE A 197 8.59 -12.41 -14.63
CA PHE A 197 9.26 -11.19 -15.05
C PHE A 197 9.99 -11.38 -16.37
N HIS A 198 9.63 -10.59 -17.37
CA HIS A 198 10.14 -10.74 -18.73
C HIS A 198 11.44 -9.99 -18.89
N ARG A 199 12.55 -10.64 -18.51
CA ARG A 199 13.91 -10.06 -18.57
C ARG A 199 14.29 -9.51 -19.95
N GLY A 200 13.93 -10.19 -21.04
CA GLY A 200 14.21 -9.72 -22.41
C GLY A 200 13.64 -8.32 -22.72
N GLN A 201 12.35 -8.12 -22.49
CA GLN A 201 11.67 -6.83 -22.61
C GLN A 201 12.29 -5.75 -21.71
N ALA A 202 12.71 -6.11 -20.49
CA ALA A 202 13.37 -5.17 -19.58
C ALA A 202 14.76 -4.74 -20.12
N LEU A 203 15.54 -5.68 -20.67
CA LEU A 203 16.84 -5.40 -21.29
C LEU A 203 16.69 -4.56 -22.56
N GLU A 204 15.72 -4.87 -23.41
CA GLU A 204 15.43 -4.09 -24.62
C GLU A 204 15.07 -2.64 -24.28
N ALA A 205 14.25 -2.43 -23.25
CA ALA A 205 13.91 -1.09 -22.76
C ALA A 205 15.14 -0.37 -22.14
N LEU A 206 16.00 -1.10 -21.43
CA LEU A 206 17.23 -0.58 -20.85
C LEU A 206 18.27 -0.21 -21.91
N GLY A 207 18.28 -0.86 -23.06
CA GLY A 207 19.21 -0.59 -24.17
C GLY A 207 18.83 0.58 -25.08
N GLN A 208 17.68 1.24 -24.83
CA GLN A 208 17.25 2.39 -25.63
C GLN A 208 18.15 3.61 -25.40
N GLU A 209 18.11 4.57 -26.32
CA GLU A 209 18.82 5.86 -26.23
C GLU A 209 18.17 6.81 -25.22
N GLN A 210 18.15 6.39 -23.96
CA GLN A 210 17.62 7.14 -22.84
C GLN A 210 18.47 6.88 -21.60
N PRO A 211 18.57 7.85 -20.67
CA PRO A 211 19.19 7.63 -19.37
C PRO A 211 18.62 6.41 -18.65
N VAL A 212 19.47 5.47 -18.25
CA VAL A 212 19.05 4.23 -17.58
C VAL A 212 18.21 4.49 -16.32
N CYS A 213 18.47 5.58 -15.59
CA CYS A 213 17.68 5.92 -14.41
C CYS A 213 16.23 6.30 -14.73
N TYR A 214 15.93 6.69 -15.97
CA TYR A 214 14.56 6.97 -16.42
C TYR A 214 13.84 5.66 -16.72
N THR A 215 14.47 4.78 -17.50
CA THR A 215 13.93 3.45 -17.82
C THR A 215 13.62 2.65 -16.56
N LEU A 216 14.54 2.62 -15.58
CA LEU A 216 14.36 1.87 -14.33
C LEU A 216 13.10 2.30 -13.54
N LEU A 217 12.67 3.55 -13.67
CA LEU A 217 11.47 4.04 -12.98
C LEU A 217 10.18 3.89 -13.80
N ASP A 218 10.29 3.44 -15.04
CA ASP A 218 9.15 3.20 -15.90
C ASP A 218 8.40 1.93 -15.48
N GLN A 219 7.23 2.12 -14.87
CA GLN A 219 6.39 1.04 -14.38
C GLN A 219 5.79 0.17 -15.51
N ARG A 220 5.97 0.55 -16.78
CA ARG A 220 5.66 -0.32 -17.93
C ARG A 220 6.56 -1.54 -17.98
N TYR A 221 7.83 -1.40 -17.59
CA TYR A 221 8.86 -2.43 -17.68
C TYR A 221 9.35 -2.89 -16.30
N PHE A 222 9.43 -1.98 -15.32
CA PHE A 222 9.96 -2.21 -13.98
C PHE A 222 8.92 -1.90 -12.90
N SER A 223 7.77 -2.58 -12.98
CA SER A 223 6.70 -2.46 -11.99
C SER A 223 7.21 -2.84 -10.60
N GLY A 224 6.93 -1.98 -9.62
CA GLY A 224 7.42 -2.18 -8.26
C GLY A 224 8.82 -1.61 -7.99
N LEU A 225 9.59 -1.22 -9.02
CA LEU A 225 10.90 -0.58 -8.79
C LEU A 225 10.71 0.84 -8.22
N GLY A 226 11.48 1.18 -7.18
CA GLY A 226 11.43 2.49 -6.54
C GLY A 226 12.78 3.21 -6.51
N ASN A 227 12.77 4.47 -6.08
CA ASN A 227 13.96 5.33 -6.11
C ASN A 227 15.17 4.79 -5.30
N ILE A 228 14.90 4.07 -4.20
CA ILE A 228 15.96 3.45 -3.39
C ILE A 228 16.63 2.33 -4.20
N ILE A 229 15.84 1.35 -4.67
CA ILE A 229 16.31 0.23 -5.50
C ILE A 229 17.09 0.75 -6.71
N LYS A 230 16.55 1.76 -7.41
CA LYS A 230 17.21 2.41 -8.55
C LYS A 230 18.62 2.86 -8.21
N ASN A 231 18.80 3.62 -7.13
CA ASN A 231 20.12 4.17 -6.77
C ASN A 231 21.09 3.06 -6.35
N GLU A 232 20.62 2.12 -5.54
CA GLU A 232 21.44 1.03 -5.02
C GLU A 232 21.89 0.07 -6.14
N ALA A 233 20.99 -0.29 -7.06
CA ALA A 233 21.33 -1.14 -8.20
C ALA A 233 22.32 -0.46 -9.16
N LEU A 234 22.10 0.83 -9.48
CA LEU A 234 23.04 1.59 -10.31
C LEU A 234 24.43 1.71 -9.67
N TYR A 235 24.49 1.91 -8.35
CA TYR A 235 25.75 1.98 -7.62
C TYR A 235 26.49 0.64 -7.65
N ARG A 236 25.79 -0.47 -7.36
CA ARG A 236 26.36 -1.83 -7.42
C ARG A 236 26.87 -2.18 -8.81
N ALA A 237 26.15 -1.77 -9.87
CA ALA A 237 26.56 -1.98 -11.25
C ALA A 237 27.69 -1.04 -11.72
N GLY A 238 28.08 -0.04 -10.92
CA GLY A 238 29.05 0.98 -11.32
C GLY A 238 28.62 1.80 -12.54
N ILE A 239 27.31 2.02 -12.71
CA ILE A 239 26.74 2.72 -13.87
C ILE A 239 26.24 4.10 -13.45
N HIS A 240 26.67 5.13 -14.16
CA HIS A 240 26.18 6.50 -13.93
C HIS A 240 24.67 6.59 -14.24
N PRO A 241 23.85 7.26 -13.41
CA PRO A 241 22.40 7.32 -13.62
C PRO A 241 21.98 7.89 -14.98
N LEU A 242 22.75 8.85 -15.50
CA LEU A 242 22.55 9.48 -16.80
C LEU A 242 23.27 8.80 -17.97
N SER A 243 23.88 7.62 -17.76
CA SER A 243 24.39 6.84 -18.90
C SER A 243 23.23 6.46 -19.81
N LEU A 244 23.40 6.66 -21.11
CA LEU A 244 22.43 6.19 -22.10
C LEU A 244 22.49 4.68 -22.19
N GLY A 245 21.31 4.05 -22.20
CA GLY A 245 21.17 2.61 -22.38
C GLY A 245 21.91 2.07 -23.60
N SER A 246 21.76 2.78 -24.72
CA SER A 246 22.40 2.47 -26.00
C SER A 246 23.93 2.48 -25.99
N LEU A 247 24.56 3.14 -25.01
CA LEU A 247 26.03 3.19 -24.86
C LEU A 247 26.57 2.09 -23.93
N LEU A 248 25.69 1.31 -23.29
CA LEU A 248 26.08 0.22 -22.41
C LEU A 248 26.10 -1.09 -23.21
N SER A 249 27.17 -1.87 -23.03
CA SER A 249 27.24 -3.20 -23.64
C SER A 249 26.15 -4.12 -23.05
N PRO A 250 25.63 -5.09 -23.82
CA PRO A 250 24.61 -6.02 -23.32
C PRO A 250 24.97 -6.69 -21.99
N PRO A 251 26.23 -7.17 -21.77
CA PRO A 251 26.61 -7.72 -20.46
C PRO A 251 26.49 -6.72 -19.30
N ARG A 252 26.74 -5.43 -19.52
CA ARG A 252 26.55 -4.41 -18.46
C ARG A 252 25.07 -4.18 -18.15
N LEU A 253 24.20 -4.27 -19.15
CA LEU A 253 22.75 -4.17 -18.95
C LEU A 253 22.22 -5.38 -18.17
N GLU A 254 22.73 -6.58 -18.45
CA GLU A 254 22.40 -7.80 -17.69
C GLU A 254 22.82 -7.70 -16.23
N VAL A 255 24.06 -7.27 -15.96
CA VAL A 255 24.54 -7.05 -14.58
C VAL A 255 23.69 -6.01 -13.83
N LEU A 256 23.29 -4.93 -14.50
CA LEU A 256 22.38 -3.94 -13.91
C LEU A 256 21.03 -4.58 -13.54
N LEU A 257 20.47 -5.38 -14.46
CA LEU A 257 19.19 -6.06 -14.25
C LEU A 257 19.26 -7.07 -13.09
N ASP A 258 20.37 -7.79 -12.95
CA ASP A 258 20.60 -8.72 -11.85
C ASP A 258 20.61 -7.98 -10.51
N HIS A 259 21.36 -6.89 -10.40
CA HIS A 259 21.37 -6.08 -9.18
C HIS A 259 20.00 -5.45 -8.86
N VAL A 260 19.19 -5.13 -9.87
CA VAL A 260 17.81 -4.68 -9.65
C VAL A 260 16.98 -5.76 -8.98
N VAL A 261 17.00 -6.99 -9.51
CA VAL A 261 16.19 -8.10 -9.00
C VAL A 261 16.69 -8.54 -7.62
N GLU A 262 17.99 -8.78 -7.49
CA GLU A 262 18.64 -9.21 -6.24
C GLU A 262 18.36 -8.22 -5.10
N PHE A 263 18.67 -6.94 -5.32
CA PHE A 263 18.46 -5.93 -4.28
C PHE A 263 16.98 -5.79 -3.91
N SER A 264 16.07 -5.92 -4.88
CA SER A 264 14.63 -5.85 -4.63
C SER A 264 14.16 -7.01 -3.76
N ALA A 265 14.62 -8.23 -4.04
CA ALA A 265 14.29 -9.43 -3.28
C ALA A 265 14.83 -9.33 -1.84
N ASP A 266 16.12 -8.98 -1.69
CA ASP A 266 16.77 -8.78 -0.39
C ASP A 266 16.06 -7.72 0.45
N TRP A 267 15.72 -6.59 -0.19
CA TRP A 267 15.02 -5.48 0.47
C TRP A 267 13.63 -5.89 0.97
N LEU A 268 12.89 -6.64 0.16
CA LEU A 268 11.57 -7.15 0.55
C LEU A 268 11.69 -8.16 1.69
N GLN A 269 12.61 -9.11 1.59
CA GLN A 269 12.85 -10.11 2.62
C GLN A 269 13.27 -9.47 3.95
N GLY A 270 14.19 -8.50 3.89
CA GLY A 270 14.62 -7.76 5.07
C GLY A 270 13.48 -7.00 5.75
N LYS A 271 12.53 -6.45 4.97
CA LYS A 271 11.32 -5.82 5.52
C LYS A 271 10.44 -6.82 6.25
N PHE A 272 10.22 -8.01 5.70
CA PHE A 272 9.44 -9.06 6.38
C PHE A 272 10.11 -9.52 7.68
N GLN A 273 11.44 -9.52 7.73
CA GLN A 273 12.21 -9.89 8.92
C GLN A 273 12.35 -8.73 9.94
N GLY A 274 11.75 -7.56 9.68
CA GLY A 274 11.88 -6.39 10.55
C GLY A 274 13.30 -5.83 10.64
N LYS A 275 14.19 -6.19 9.72
CA LYS A 275 15.58 -5.73 9.72
C LYS A 275 15.66 -4.26 9.29
N GLN A 276 16.53 -3.51 9.96
CA GLN A 276 16.92 -2.18 9.51
C GLN A 276 17.57 -2.30 8.13
N GLN A 277 17.02 -1.58 7.16
CA GLN A 277 17.51 -1.61 5.79
C GLN A 277 18.72 -0.68 5.68
N HIS A 278 19.87 -1.21 5.27
CA HIS A 278 21.07 -0.43 5.08
C HIS A 278 21.29 -0.13 3.59
N THR A 279 21.33 1.15 3.24
CA THR A 279 21.64 1.64 1.90
C THR A 279 23.13 1.97 1.78
N GLN A 280 23.74 1.69 0.63
CA GLN A 280 25.13 2.02 0.35
C GLN A 280 25.29 3.44 -0.20
N ILE A 281 24.33 3.92 -0.99
CA ILE A 281 24.42 5.22 -1.67
C ILE A 281 23.24 6.13 -1.37
N TYR A 282 22.04 5.57 -1.19
CA TYR A 282 20.83 6.35 -1.00
C TYR A 282 20.87 7.14 0.31
N GLN A 283 20.74 8.47 0.23
CA GLN A 283 20.84 9.40 1.36
C GLN A 283 22.18 9.32 2.11
N LYS A 284 23.26 8.94 1.43
CA LYS A 284 24.62 8.96 1.98
C LYS A 284 25.39 10.17 1.48
N GLU A 285 26.34 10.61 2.28
CA GLU A 285 27.31 11.65 1.93
C GLU A 285 28.59 11.06 1.34
N GLN A 286 28.98 9.87 1.78
CA GLN A 286 30.13 9.12 1.26
C GLN A 286 29.70 7.71 0.85
N CYS A 287 30.28 7.18 -0.23
CA CYS A 287 30.06 5.79 -0.62
C CYS A 287 30.89 4.84 0.27
N PRO A 288 30.66 3.52 0.23
CA PRO A 288 31.46 2.53 0.96
C PRO A 288 32.98 2.63 0.77
N ALA A 289 33.46 3.17 -0.35
CA ALA A 289 34.89 3.39 -0.60
C ALA A 289 35.42 4.74 -0.06
N GLY A 290 34.58 5.56 0.57
CA GLY A 290 34.94 6.86 1.15
C GLY A 290 34.85 8.05 0.19
N HIS A 291 34.45 7.86 -1.07
CA HIS A 291 34.29 8.95 -2.03
C HIS A 291 33.04 9.78 -1.76
N GLN A 292 33.09 11.08 -2.09
CA GLN A 292 31.95 11.98 -2.01
C GLN A 292 30.78 11.51 -2.91
N VAL A 293 29.58 11.49 -2.34
CA VAL A 293 28.33 11.21 -3.05
C VAL A 293 27.73 12.52 -3.54
N MET A 294 27.32 12.52 -4.80
CA MET A 294 26.58 13.62 -5.43
C MET A 294 25.09 13.32 -5.41
N LYS A 295 24.27 14.37 -5.39
CA LYS A 295 22.81 14.25 -5.48
C LYS A 295 22.21 15.34 -6.36
N GLU A 296 21.28 14.95 -7.22
CA GLU A 296 20.58 15.85 -8.14
C GLU A 296 19.22 15.28 -8.53
N ALA A 297 18.29 16.13 -8.95
CA ALA A 297 16.98 15.72 -9.40
C ALA A 297 17.03 15.31 -10.88
N PHE A 298 16.72 14.04 -11.15
CA PHE A 298 16.70 13.48 -12.51
C PHE A 298 15.32 12.90 -12.83
N GLY A 299 14.88 13.06 -14.07
CA GLY A 299 13.62 12.50 -14.56
C GLY A 299 13.45 12.73 -16.06
N PRO A 300 12.54 11.99 -16.71
CA PRO A 300 12.25 12.19 -18.12
C PRO A 300 11.69 13.60 -18.37
N PRO A 301 11.88 14.17 -19.57
CA PRO A 301 11.31 15.46 -19.95
C PRO A 301 9.79 15.49 -19.72
N GLY A 302 9.28 16.54 -19.07
CA GLY A 302 7.86 16.66 -18.72
C GLY A 302 7.37 15.68 -17.64
N GLY A 303 8.24 14.84 -17.10
CA GLY A 303 7.92 13.88 -16.04
C GLY A 303 8.39 14.31 -14.65
N PHE A 304 8.06 13.48 -13.65
CA PHE A 304 8.47 13.71 -12.28
C PHE A 304 9.98 13.51 -12.10
N GLN A 305 10.65 14.56 -11.64
CA GLN A 305 12.05 14.48 -11.23
C GLN A 305 12.18 13.84 -9.85
N ARG A 306 13.20 13.00 -9.68
CA ARG A 306 13.51 12.33 -8.42
C ARG A 306 14.95 12.57 -8.03
N LEU A 307 15.15 12.92 -6.76
CA LEU A 307 16.49 13.05 -6.20
C LEU A 307 17.22 11.71 -6.35
N THR A 308 18.39 11.74 -6.99
CA THR A 308 19.21 10.59 -7.35
C THR A 308 20.57 10.79 -6.72
N TRP A 309 21.10 9.75 -6.08
CA TRP A 309 22.41 9.77 -5.43
C TRP A 309 23.35 8.85 -6.21
N TRP A 310 24.58 9.30 -6.44
CA TRP A 310 25.60 8.52 -7.13
C TRP A 310 27.00 8.93 -6.68
N CYS A 311 27.97 8.05 -6.86
CA CYS A 311 29.37 8.33 -6.64
C CYS A 311 30.07 8.56 -7.98
N PRO A 312 30.58 9.77 -8.30
CA PRO A 312 31.22 10.03 -9.59
C PRO A 312 32.47 9.18 -9.86
N GLN A 313 33.15 8.75 -8.79
CA GLN A 313 34.35 7.91 -8.90
C GLN A 313 34.01 6.44 -9.19
N CYS A 314 33.00 5.89 -8.51
CA CYS A 314 32.57 4.50 -8.72
C CYS A 314 31.64 4.34 -9.94
N GLN A 315 30.98 5.42 -10.36
CA GLN A 315 30.01 5.45 -11.46
C GLN A 315 30.41 6.53 -12.47
N PRO A 316 31.53 6.36 -13.20
CA PRO A 316 31.98 7.35 -14.16
C PRO A 316 30.98 7.49 -15.31
N ARG A 317 30.84 8.71 -15.84
CA ARG A 317 30.02 8.96 -17.02
C ARG A 317 30.74 8.41 -18.25
N LEU A 318 30.04 7.65 -19.08
CA LEU A 318 30.59 7.23 -20.37
C LEU A 318 30.74 8.46 -21.28
N PRO A 319 31.89 8.64 -21.94
CA PRO A 319 32.04 9.67 -22.96
C PRO A 319 31.07 9.36 -24.12
N PRO A 320 30.47 10.37 -24.77
CA PRO A 320 29.83 10.15 -26.06
C PRO A 320 30.87 9.56 -27.01
N SER A 321 30.55 8.46 -27.67
CA SER A 321 31.40 7.93 -28.74
C SER A 321 31.52 9.00 -29.84
N GLU A 322 32.71 9.56 -30.03
CA GLU A 322 32.99 10.41 -31.18
C GLU A 322 32.81 9.56 -32.45
N PRO A 323 32.09 10.05 -33.48
CA PRO A 323 32.02 9.36 -34.74
C PRO A 323 33.44 9.28 -35.32
N GLU A 324 33.92 8.05 -35.48
CA GLU A 324 35.18 7.71 -36.13
C GLU A 324 35.21 8.41 -37.50
N GLN A 325 35.98 9.50 -37.59
CA GLN A 325 36.23 10.15 -38.87
C GLN A 325 37.01 9.15 -39.72
N VAL A 326 36.29 8.42 -40.56
CA VAL A 326 36.86 7.62 -41.64
C VAL A 326 37.59 8.60 -42.56
N GLN A 327 38.89 8.79 -42.30
CA GLN A 327 39.82 9.35 -43.27
C GLN A 327 39.90 8.35 -44.41
N LEU A 328 39.12 8.61 -45.46
CA LEU A 328 39.29 7.95 -46.75
C LEU A 328 40.68 8.34 -47.31
N PRO A 329 41.49 7.35 -47.73
CA PRO A 329 42.82 7.58 -48.30
C PRO A 329 42.79 8.26 -49.67
#